data_AF-A0A4R8Q5Z9-F1
#
_entry.id   AF-A0A4R8Q5Z9-F1
#
_cell.length_a   1.000
_cell.length_b   1.000
_cell.length_c   1.000
_cell.angle_alpha   90.00
_cell.angle_beta   90.00
_cell.angle_gamma   90.00
#
_symmetry.space_group_name_H-M   'P 1'
#
loop_
_entity.id
_entity.type
_entity.pdbx_description
1 polymer ?
#
loop_
_entity_poly.entity_id
_entity_poly.type
_entity_poly.pdbx_seq_one_letter_code
_entity_poly.pdbx_strand_id
1 'polypeptide(L)'
;MALSSLALICFAALGAADATSRLLAPTQDINLPVSESADHPLEHLGANGPWYAGPNVNNVSSDVPENCYVDQAAYPDLYQEGDEFMVWANNYSRVIQTAKLFVQGYLGTNATVLGDIVSVTSRGFPGGIGDSLAPSDMCPAFEDTEGGDHVSEWNSIYIPPILERLQSLIQGNLTLVPNDVSQIPYLCGYESQITGRLSPWCDIFTDDEFLQYEYFQDLRYYYGVGPGTDVPSKMMTPYLGSLMDLFGEGPSVTGKRADGSSFQLPKLIMSFLNDGQLNQLVTASGVFDDQEPLSIPG
;
A
#
# COMPACT_ATOMS: atom_id res chain seq x y z
N MET A 1 70.83 -3.91 32.03
CA MET A 1 69.75 -4.47 31.20
C MET A 1 68.51 -3.62 31.43
N ALA A 2 68.21 -2.76 30.46
CA ALA A 2 67.00 -1.96 30.44
C ALA A 2 65.86 -2.85 29.90
N LEU A 3 64.74 -2.91 30.63
CA LEU A 3 63.49 -3.43 30.07
C LEU A 3 62.69 -2.25 29.54
N SER A 4 62.54 -2.25 28.22
CA SER A 4 61.73 -1.31 27.46
C SER A 4 60.23 -1.61 27.61
N SER A 5 59.48 -0.52 27.81
CA SER A 5 58.23 -0.17 27.14
C SER A 5 57.13 -1.22 26.94
N LEU A 6 55.93 -0.92 27.46
CA LEU A 6 54.75 -0.71 26.62
C LEU A 6 53.72 0.10 27.42
N ALA A 7 53.68 1.41 27.18
CA ALA A 7 52.58 2.25 27.62
C ALA A 7 51.45 2.09 26.60
N LEU A 8 50.35 1.47 27.01
CA LEU A 8 49.13 1.40 26.22
C LEU A 8 48.46 2.78 26.28
N ILE A 9 48.75 3.64 25.31
CA ILE A 9 48.06 4.91 25.13
C ILE A 9 46.65 4.59 24.63
N CYS A 10 45.68 4.64 25.52
CA CYS A 10 44.27 4.55 25.17
C CYS A 10 43.88 5.88 24.51
N PHE A 11 43.88 5.91 23.18
CA PHE A 11 43.22 6.98 22.43
C PHE A 11 41.71 6.80 22.62
N ALA A 12 41.12 7.56 23.54
CA ALA A 12 39.71 7.84 23.50
C ALA A 12 39.47 8.71 22.27
N ALA A 13 39.20 8.09 21.13
CA ALA A 13 38.54 8.77 20.03
C ALA A 13 37.14 9.13 20.53
N LEU A 14 36.98 10.33 21.06
CA LEU A 14 35.71 11.05 21.04
C LEU A 14 35.42 11.35 19.57
N GLY A 15 35.06 10.32 18.81
CA GLY A 15 34.24 10.51 17.64
C GLY A 15 32.93 11.07 18.18
N ALA A 16 32.68 12.35 17.92
CA ALA A 16 31.31 12.80 17.81
C ALA A 16 30.67 11.84 16.81
N ALA A 17 29.82 10.94 17.31
CA ALA A 17 28.89 10.24 16.45
C ALA A 17 28.02 11.36 15.89
N ASP A 18 28.42 11.87 14.73
CA ASP A 18 27.59 12.74 13.93
C ASP A 18 26.30 11.96 13.75
N ALA A 19 25.21 12.50 14.29
CA ALA A 19 23.88 11.93 14.25
C ALA A 19 23.37 12.00 12.80
N THR A 20 24.01 11.26 11.91
CA THR A 20 23.67 11.19 10.51
C THR A 20 22.67 10.06 10.31
N SER A 21 21.44 10.50 10.07
CA SER A 21 20.27 9.80 9.54
C SER A 21 19.77 8.58 10.31
N ARG A 22 18.97 8.83 11.35
CA ARG A 22 17.90 7.89 11.70
C ARG A 22 16.83 8.00 10.62
N LEU A 23 16.79 7.02 9.72
CA LEU A 23 15.81 6.91 8.64
C LEU A 23 14.45 6.56 9.23
N LEU A 24 13.72 7.57 9.69
CA LEU A 24 12.26 7.52 9.52
C LEU A 24 11.97 7.62 8.03
N ALA A 25 10.86 7.02 7.58
CA ALA A 25 10.30 7.40 6.29
C ALA A 25 10.15 8.93 6.32
N PRO A 26 10.89 9.67 5.48
CA PRO A 26 10.78 11.11 5.45
C PRO A 26 9.34 11.49 5.11
N THR A 27 8.89 12.63 5.61
CA THR A 27 7.66 13.28 5.15
C THR A 27 7.78 13.50 3.65
N GLN A 28 7.24 12.57 2.85
CA GLN A 28 7.13 12.65 1.39
C GLN A 28 8.46 12.96 0.67
N ASP A 29 9.25 11.93 0.37
CA ASP A 29 10.59 12.06 -0.23
C ASP A 29 10.61 12.37 -1.73
N ILE A 30 9.44 12.42 -2.39
CA ILE A 30 9.41 12.97 -3.74
C ILE A 30 9.70 14.46 -3.60
N ASN A 31 10.88 14.86 -4.05
CA ASN A 31 11.13 16.24 -4.40
C ASN A 31 10.09 16.59 -5.48
N LEU A 32 9.10 17.42 -5.12
CA LEU A 32 8.02 17.90 -5.98
C LEU A 32 8.51 19.17 -6.72
N PRO A 33 9.29 19.08 -7.82
CA PRO A 33 9.38 20.24 -8.69
C PRO A 33 7.98 20.55 -9.24
N VAL A 34 7.77 21.82 -9.53
CA VAL A 34 6.54 22.36 -10.09
C VAL A 34 6.21 21.62 -11.39
N SER A 35 5.04 21.02 -11.50
CA SER A 35 4.43 20.79 -12.81
C SER A 35 3.83 22.13 -13.26
N GLU A 36 4.09 22.52 -14.50
CA GLU A 36 3.52 23.71 -15.13
C GLU A 36 2.03 23.52 -15.45
N SER A 37 1.58 22.27 -15.65
CA SER A 37 0.20 21.94 -16.04
C SER A 37 -0.72 21.51 -14.89
N ALA A 38 -0.16 20.98 -13.79
CA ALA A 38 -0.89 20.43 -12.66
C ALA A 38 -0.25 20.87 -11.33
N ASP A 39 -1.05 21.41 -10.42
CA ASP A 39 -0.57 21.81 -9.10
C ASP A 39 -0.40 20.58 -8.18
N HIS A 40 -1.23 19.54 -8.33
CA HIS A 40 -1.28 18.38 -7.43
C HIS A 40 -1.38 17.03 -8.18
N PRO A 41 -0.50 16.75 -9.16
CA PRO A 41 -0.66 15.59 -10.05
C PRO A 41 -0.64 14.25 -9.31
N LEU A 42 0.09 14.12 -8.20
CA LEU A 42 0.21 12.86 -7.46
C LEU A 42 -0.98 12.55 -6.53
N GLU A 43 -1.81 13.55 -6.20
CA GLU A 43 -2.98 13.38 -5.32
C GLU A 43 -4.01 12.43 -5.96
N HIS A 44 -4.15 12.54 -7.28
CA HIS A 44 -5.19 11.88 -8.08
C HIS A 44 -4.75 10.54 -8.71
N LEU A 45 -3.51 10.10 -8.50
CA LEU A 45 -2.93 8.93 -9.20
C LEU A 45 -3.24 7.58 -8.55
N GLY A 46 -3.96 7.56 -7.44
CA GLY A 46 -4.43 6.31 -6.86
C GLY A 46 -5.14 6.50 -5.53
N ALA A 47 -6.05 5.56 -5.24
CA ALA A 47 -6.74 5.48 -3.96
C ALA A 47 -5.72 5.30 -2.82
N ASN A 48 -5.45 6.38 -2.08
CA ASN A 48 -4.45 6.45 -1.01
C ASN A 48 -3.02 6.13 -1.47
N GLY A 49 -2.58 6.75 -2.57
CA GLY A 49 -1.17 6.79 -2.91
C GLY A 49 -0.34 7.26 -1.70
N PRO A 50 0.92 6.81 -1.55
CA PRO A 50 1.76 7.20 -0.40
C PRO A 50 2.13 8.68 -0.43
N TRP A 51 1.52 9.50 -1.30
CA TRP A 51 1.89 10.87 -1.66
C TRP A 51 1.16 11.95 -0.88
N TYR A 52 0.00 11.62 -0.31
CA TYR A 52 -0.81 12.58 0.41
C TYR A 52 -1.32 11.95 1.72
N ALA A 53 -1.28 12.75 2.78
CA ALA A 53 -1.90 12.36 4.04
C ALA A 53 -3.39 12.71 3.98
N GLY A 54 -4.25 11.71 4.15
CA GLY A 54 -5.69 11.94 4.21
C GLY A 54 -6.07 12.98 5.27
N PRO A 55 -7.29 13.57 5.17
CA PRO A 55 -7.73 14.61 6.07
C PRO A 55 -7.66 14.16 7.54
N ASN A 56 -7.27 15.08 8.42
CA ASN A 56 -7.15 14.81 9.85
C ASN A 56 -8.54 14.69 10.51
N VAL A 57 -9.13 13.50 10.43
CA VAL A 57 -10.48 13.22 10.93
C VAL A 57 -10.61 13.35 12.45
N ASN A 58 -9.51 13.13 13.19
CA ASN A 58 -9.51 13.13 14.66
C ASN A 58 -9.00 14.44 15.27
N ASN A 59 -8.62 15.41 14.45
CA ASN A 59 -7.99 16.66 14.87
C ASN A 59 -6.74 16.43 15.76
N VAL A 60 -6.00 15.33 15.52
CA VAL A 60 -4.76 14.99 16.20
C VAL A 60 -3.61 15.36 15.27
N SER A 61 -2.78 16.34 15.64
CA SER A 61 -1.64 16.73 14.79
C SER A 61 -0.68 15.55 14.62
N SER A 62 -0.25 15.32 13.38
CA SER A 62 0.84 14.40 13.01
C SER A 62 2.22 15.06 13.15
N ASP A 63 2.29 16.34 13.49
CA ASP A 63 3.54 17.08 13.61
C ASP A 63 4.35 16.54 14.79
N VAL A 64 5.63 16.30 14.53
CA VAL A 64 6.57 15.97 15.60
C VAL A 64 6.85 17.26 16.38
N PRO A 65 6.64 17.29 17.72
CA PRO A 65 6.91 18.49 18.52
C PRO A 65 8.33 19.00 18.36
N GLU A 66 8.52 20.31 18.55
CA GLU A 66 9.84 20.93 18.43
C GLU A 66 10.86 20.27 19.38
N ASN A 67 12.03 19.93 18.85
CA ASN A 67 13.10 19.17 19.54
C ASN A 67 12.77 17.70 19.88
N CYS A 68 11.67 17.15 19.36
CA CYS A 68 11.39 15.72 19.37
C CYS A 68 11.74 15.10 18.02
N TYR A 69 11.99 13.79 18.02
CA TYR A 69 12.01 12.95 16.83
C TYR A 69 11.17 11.72 17.14
N VAL A 70 10.48 11.19 16.13
CA VAL A 70 9.84 9.89 16.23
C VAL A 70 10.93 8.86 15.92
N ASP A 71 11.09 7.81 16.72
CA ASP A 71 11.95 6.68 16.33
C ASP A 71 11.13 5.60 15.61
N GLN A 72 9.91 5.40 16.09
CA GLN A 72 8.99 4.39 15.60
C GLN A 72 7.57 4.75 16.04
N ALA A 73 6.59 4.56 15.15
CA ALA A 73 5.20 4.44 15.55
C ALA A 73 4.99 3.01 16.07
N ALA A 74 4.86 2.87 17.40
CA ALA A 74 4.60 1.59 18.04
C ALA A 74 3.17 1.53 18.58
N TYR A 75 2.66 0.32 18.73
CA TYR A 75 1.46 0.05 19.50
C TYR A 75 1.88 -0.50 20.88
N PRO A 76 2.36 0.35 21.81
CA PRO A 76 3.04 -0.10 23.04
C PRO A 76 2.15 -0.96 23.95
N ASP A 77 0.83 -0.78 23.88
CA ASP A 77 -0.13 -1.58 24.63
C ASP A 77 -0.39 -2.97 24.00
N LEU A 78 -0.03 -3.14 22.71
CA LEU A 78 -0.29 -4.35 21.91
C LEU A 78 0.98 -5.13 21.57
N TYR A 79 2.17 -4.53 21.73
CA TYR A 79 3.46 -5.19 21.52
C TYR A 79 4.44 -4.81 22.63
N GLN A 80 5.05 -5.82 23.25
CA GLN A 80 6.13 -5.64 24.20
C GLN A 80 7.47 -5.90 23.51
N GLU A 81 8.41 -4.98 23.67
CA GLU A 81 9.77 -5.15 23.13
C GLU A 81 10.41 -6.44 23.65
N GLY A 82 10.98 -7.22 22.73
CA GLY A 82 11.60 -8.52 23.04
C GLY A 82 10.70 -9.72 22.75
N ASP A 83 9.40 -9.51 22.52
CA ASP A 83 8.49 -10.59 22.11
C ASP A 83 8.64 -10.91 20.61
N GLU A 84 8.34 -12.16 20.25
CA GLU A 84 8.18 -12.58 18.85
C GLU A 84 7.09 -11.74 18.18
N PHE A 85 7.36 -11.32 16.95
CA PHE A 85 6.48 -10.46 16.16
C PHE A 85 6.08 -11.17 14.88
N MET A 86 4.91 -11.79 14.93
CA MET A 86 4.37 -12.60 13.85
C MET A 86 3.46 -11.79 12.94
N VAL A 87 3.68 -11.90 11.63
CA VAL A 87 2.85 -11.30 10.60
C VAL A 87 2.50 -12.32 9.53
N TRP A 88 1.37 -12.15 8.85
CA TRP A 88 0.92 -13.00 7.76
C TRP A 88 1.03 -12.25 6.44
N ALA A 89 1.54 -12.91 5.39
CA ALA A 89 1.67 -12.33 4.06
C ALA A 89 1.11 -13.28 3.03
N ASN A 90 0.25 -12.77 2.13
CA ASN A 90 -0.19 -13.56 0.98
C ASN A 90 1.04 -13.95 0.15
N ASN A 91 1.08 -15.19 -0.36
CA ASN A 91 2.26 -15.75 -1.02
C ASN A 91 2.50 -15.18 -2.44
N TYR A 92 2.80 -13.88 -2.49
CA TYR A 92 3.22 -13.10 -3.64
C TYR A 92 4.53 -12.40 -3.30
N SER A 93 5.51 -12.43 -4.20
CA SER A 93 6.86 -11.93 -3.89
C SER A 93 6.86 -10.49 -3.37
N ARG A 94 6.08 -9.59 -4.01
CA ARG A 94 5.96 -8.19 -3.58
C ARG A 94 5.33 -8.04 -2.19
N VAL A 95 4.32 -8.85 -1.87
CA VAL A 95 3.60 -8.79 -0.59
C VAL A 95 4.50 -9.32 0.55
N ILE A 96 5.22 -10.41 0.31
CA ILE A 96 6.21 -10.94 1.25
C ILE A 96 7.36 -9.93 1.48
N GLN A 97 7.81 -9.26 0.41
CA GLN A 97 8.84 -8.23 0.53
C GLN A 97 8.34 -7.03 1.35
N THR A 98 7.10 -6.57 1.13
CA THR A 98 6.46 -5.54 1.97
C THR A 98 6.40 -5.97 3.42
N ALA A 99 5.96 -7.19 3.73
CA ALA A 99 5.91 -7.71 5.10
C ALA A 99 7.30 -7.74 5.75
N LYS A 100 8.33 -8.20 5.02
CA LYS A 100 9.71 -8.22 5.50
C LYS A 100 10.24 -6.82 5.80
N LEU A 101 10.02 -5.86 4.90
CA LEU A 101 10.47 -4.49 5.07
C LEU A 101 9.72 -3.81 6.23
N PHE A 102 8.42 -4.08 6.37
CA PHE A 102 7.65 -3.61 7.52
C PHE A 102 8.21 -4.15 8.83
N VAL A 103 8.41 -5.48 8.94
CA VAL A 103 8.97 -6.13 10.14
C VAL A 103 10.37 -5.61 10.45
N GLN A 104 11.20 -5.37 9.42
CA GLN A 104 12.51 -4.74 9.58
C GLN A 104 12.41 -3.32 10.13
N GLY A 105 11.50 -2.50 9.62
CA GLY A 105 11.26 -1.15 10.14
C GLY A 105 10.71 -1.17 11.57
N TYR A 106 9.79 -2.09 11.87
CA TYR A 106 9.12 -2.17 13.18
C TYR A 106 9.99 -2.77 14.28
N LEU A 107 10.90 -3.71 13.98
CA LEU A 107 11.74 -4.33 15.01
C LEU A 107 13.19 -3.85 14.98
N GLY A 108 13.55 -3.03 14.00
CA GLY A 108 14.90 -2.57 13.77
C GLY A 108 15.90 -3.75 13.71
N THR A 109 16.95 -3.67 14.51
CA THR A 109 18.01 -4.69 14.56
C THR A 109 17.53 -6.05 15.05
N ASN A 110 16.39 -6.11 15.75
CA ASN A 110 15.84 -7.37 16.27
C ASN A 110 15.02 -8.14 15.23
N ALA A 111 14.77 -7.57 14.04
CA ALA A 111 13.92 -8.18 13.03
C ALA A 111 14.33 -9.60 12.62
N THR A 112 15.63 -9.88 12.54
CA THR A 112 16.14 -11.21 12.17
C THR A 112 15.96 -12.25 13.27
N VAL A 113 15.81 -11.81 14.53
CA VAL A 113 15.71 -12.71 15.70
C VAL A 113 14.27 -12.87 16.16
N LEU A 114 13.49 -11.80 16.13
CA LEU A 114 12.13 -11.75 16.68
C LEU A 114 11.05 -11.73 15.59
N GLY A 115 11.38 -11.41 14.35
CA GLY A 115 10.41 -11.33 13.26
C GLY A 115 10.05 -12.71 12.70
N ASP A 116 8.75 -12.99 12.61
CA ASP A 116 8.22 -14.20 11.96
C ASP A 116 7.23 -13.82 10.85
N ILE A 117 7.56 -14.16 9.60
CA ILE A 117 6.73 -13.88 8.42
C ILE A 117 6.10 -15.19 7.95
N VAL A 118 4.82 -15.37 8.25
CA VAL A 118 4.02 -16.51 7.80
C VAL A 118 3.54 -16.26 6.37
N SER A 119 4.13 -16.96 5.41
CA SER A 119 3.67 -16.95 4.01
C SER A 119 2.45 -17.84 3.84
N VAL A 120 1.31 -17.25 3.46
CA VAL A 120 0.04 -17.94 3.28
C VAL A 120 -0.15 -18.25 1.80
N THR A 121 -0.12 -19.53 1.45
CA THR A 121 -0.42 -19.98 0.10
C THR A 121 -1.91 -19.93 -0.13
N SER A 122 -2.35 -19.16 -1.12
CA SER A 122 -3.78 -19.00 -1.42
C SER A 122 -4.28 -19.93 -2.54
N ARG A 123 -3.37 -20.64 -3.22
CA ARG A 123 -3.66 -21.41 -4.44
C ARG A 123 -3.22 -22.86 -4.36
N GLY A 124 -3.84 -23.73 -5.14
CA GLY A 124 -3.34 -25.09 -5.41
C GLY A 124 -3.78 -26.15 -4.40
N PHE A 125 -4.76 -25.87 -3.54
CA PHE A 125 -5.38 -26.87 -2.66
C PHE A 125 -6.85 -26.51 -2.37
N PRO A 126 -7.74 -27.49 -2.12
CA PRO A 126 -9.17 -27.23 -1.95
C PRO A 126 -9.54 -26.25 -0.84
N GLY A 127 -8.75 -26.19 0.23
CA GLY A 127 -8.99 -25.30 1.38
C GLY A 127 -8.75 -23.82 1.10
N GLY A 128 -8.01 -23.45 0.04
CA GLY A 128 -7.58 -22.07 -0.20
C GLY A 128 -8.72 -21.07 -0.47
N ILE A 129 -9.94 -21.55 -0.75
CA ILE A 129 -11.13 -20.69 -0.87
C ILE A 129 -11.58 -20.09 0.48
N GLY A 130 -11.13 -20.62 1.61
CA GLY A 130 -11.45 -20.10 2.95
C GLY A 130 -10.25 -20.03 3.89
N ASP A 131 -9.24 -20.87 3.69
CA ASP A 131 -7.97 -20.87 4.43
C ASP A 131 -6.89 -20.15 3.60
N SER A 132 -7.08 -18.85 3.38
CA SER A 132 -6.13 -18.04 2.63
C SER A 132 -6.25 -16.54 2.89
N LEU A 133 -5.30 -15.80 2.33
CA LEU A 133 -5.30 -14.35 2.28
C LEU A 133 -5.76 -13.80 0.91
N ALA A 134 -6.17 -14.67 -0.02
CA ALA A 134 -6.74 -14.30 -1.30
C ALA A 134 -7.74 -15.36 -1.79
N PRO A 135 -8.93 -15.46 -1.17
CA PRO A 135 -9.95 -16.43 -1.56
C PRO A 135 -10.35 -16.36 -3.04
N SER A 136 -10.31 -15.16 -3.64
CA SER A 136 -10.56 -14.91 -5.07
C SER A 136 -9.71 -15.79 -5.99
N ASP A 137 -8.48 -16.12 -5.57
CA ASP A 137 -7.55 -16.90 -6.37
C ASP A 137 -7.98 -18.36 -6.60
N MET A 138 -8.90 -18.88 -5.78
CA MET A 138 -9.39 -20.26 -5.85
C MET A 138 -10.87 -20.35 -6.23
N CYS A 139 -11.55 -19.22 -6.42
CA CYS A 139 -12.98 -19.18 -6.72
C CYS A 139 -13.20 -19.23 -8.24
N PRO A 140 -13.79 -20.31 -8.80
CA PRO A 140 -14.01 -20.40 -10.25
C PRO A 140 -15.05 -19.42 -10.79
N ALA A 141 -15.90 -18.89 -9.91
CA ALA A 141 -16.92 -17.89 -10.26
C ALA A 141 -16.42 -16.44 -10.08
N PHE A 142 -15.19 -16.25 -9.57
CA PHE A 142 -14.60 -14.93 -9.47
C PHE A 142 -14.12 -14.48 -10.85
N GLU A 143 -14.60 -13.31 -11.24
CA GLU A 143 -14.18 -12.61 -12.46
C GLU A 143 -14.05 -11.13 -12.10
N ASP A 144 -12.86 -10.56 -12.34
CA ASP A 144 -12.62 -9.13 -12.26
C ASP A 144 -12.77 -8.54 -13.66
N THR A 145 -13.85 -7.79 -13.86
CA THR A 145 -14.16 -7.15 -15.14
C THR A 145 -13.44 -5.82 -15.31
N GLU A 146 -12.66 -5.38 -14.32
CA GLU A 146 -11.91 -4.12 -14.33
C GLU A 146 -12.83 -2.92 -14.63
N GLY A 147 -14.06 -2.97 -14.12
CA GLY A 147 -15.10 -1.95 -14.30
C GLY A 147 -15.93 -2.06 -15.59
N GLY A 148 -15.57 -2.96 -16.51
CA GLY A 148 -16.39 -3.34 -17.67
C GLY A 148 -16.89 -2.17 -18.52
N ASP A 149 -18.20 -2.15 -18.78
CA ASP A 149 -18.85 -1.14 -19.62
C ASP A 149 -18.73 0.27 -19.03
N HIS A 150 -18.71 0.41 -17.69
CA HIS A 150 -18.64 1.72 -17.05
C HIS A 150 -17.30 2.42 -17.32
N VAL A 151 -16.21 1.67 -17.21
CA VAL A 151 -14.87 2.16 -17.57
C VAL A 151 -14.79 2.46 -19.07
N SER A 152 -15.38 1.60 -19.92
CA SER A 152 -15.38 1.80 -21.37
C SER A 152 -16.12 3.07 -21.78
N GLU A 153 -17.28 3.32 -21.18
CA GLU A 153 -18.08 4.53 -21.40
C GLU A 153 -17.35 5.78 -20.88
N TRP A 154 -16.77 5.73 -19.69
CA TRP A 154 -16.01 6.86 -19.14
C TRP A 154 -14.78 7.21 -19.99
N ASN A 155 -14.00 6.20 -20.40
CA ASN A 155 -12.88 6.38 -21.34
C ASN A 155 -13.30 7.07 -22.64
N SER A 156 -14.53 6.86 -23.11
CA SER A 156 -15.06 7.51 -24.31
C SER A 156 -15.40 9.01 -24.10
N ILE A 157 -15.45 9.46 -22.86
CA ILE A 157 -15.77 10.84 -22.47
C ILE A 157 -14.49 11.63 -22.19
N TYR A 158 -13.65 11.17 -21.29
CA TYR A 158 -12.54 12.00 -20.79
C TYR A 158 -11.26 11.89 -21.63
N ILE A 159 -11.00 10.77 -22.31
CA ILE A 159 -9.78 10.58 -23.12
C ILE A 159 -9.79 11.41 -24.42
N PRO A 160 -10.89 11.47 -25.21
CA PRO A 160 -10.83 12.14 -26.51
C PRO A 160 -10.41 13.63 -26.46
N PRO A 161 -10.90 14.45 -25.53
CA PRO A 161 -10.43 15.85 -25.40
C PRO A 161 -8.93 15.95 -25.09
N ILE A 162 -8.41 15.07 -24.23
CA ILE A 162 -6.98 15.00 -23.88
C ILE A 162 -6.17 14.59 -25.09
N LEU A 163 -6.62 13.56 -25.81
CA LEU A 163 -5.99 13.09 -27.05
C LEU A 163 -5.91 14.21 -28.09
N GLU A 164 -6.99 14.94 -28.31
CA GLU A 164 -7.03 16.07 -29.25
C GLU A 164 -6.02 17.15 -28.84
N ARG A 165 -6.01 17.53 -27.55
CA ARG A 165 -5.05 18.51 -27.00
C ARG A 165 -3.62 18.05 -27.23
N LEU A 166 -3.26 16.84 -26.81
CA LEU A 166 -1.89 16.32 -26.95
C LEU A 166 -1.47 16.17 -28.41
N GLN A 167 -2.37 15.66 -29.26
CA GLN A 167 -2.09 15.50 -30.69
C GLN A 167 -1.84 16.85 -31.38
N SER A 168 -2.50 17.93 -30.93
CA SER A 168 -2.29 19.29 -31.46
C SER A 168 -0.92 19.89 -31.14
N LEU A 169 -0.26 19.41 -30.08
CA LEU A 169 1.07 19.85 -29.65
C LEU A 169 2.20 19.11 -30.39
N ILE A 170 1.88 17.96 -31.00
CA ILE A 170 2.86 17.10 -31.67
C ILE A 170 3.16 17.62 -33.07
N GLN A 171 4.44 17.86 -33.35
CA GLN A 171 4.95 18.13 -34.69
C GLN A 171 5.57 16.85 -35.28
N GLY A 172 5.39 16.62 -36.58
CA GLY A 172 5.99 15.48 -37.29
C GLY A 172 5.01 14.33 -37.51
N ASN A 173 5.49 13.09 -37.43
CA ASN A 173 4.76 11.88 -37.84
C ASN A 173 4.33 10.98 -36.66
N LEU A 174 4.35 11.49 -35.44
CA LEU A 174 3.81 10.78 -34.29
C LEU A 174 2.29 10.98 -34.24
N THR A 175 1.55 9.89 -34.22
CA THR A 175 0.09 9.87 -34.05
C THR A 175 -0.23 9.08 -32.79
N LEU A 176 -0.86 9.74 -31.83
CA LEU A 176 -1.34 9.12 -30.60
C LEU A 176 -2.67 8.42 -30.84
N VAL A 177 -2.89 7.34 -30.10
CA VAL A 177 -4.20 6.69 -29.97
C VAL A 177 -4.72 6.79 -28.53
N PRO A 178 -6.02 6.59 -28.26
CA PRO A 178 -6.58 6.71 -26.90
C PRO A 178 -5.83 5.90 -25.85
N ASN A 179 -5.35 4.70 -26.19
CA ASN A 179 -4.59 3.86 -25.28
C ASN A 179 -3.22 4.47 -24.92
N ASP A 180 -2.60 5.30 -25.77
CA ASP A 180 -1.36 5.98 -25.39
C ASP A 180 -1.64 6.99 -24.27
N VAL A 181 -2.76 7.71 -24.37
CA VAL A 181 -3.19 8.71 -23.38
C VAL A 181 -3.53 8.07 -22.04
N SER A 182 -4.23 6.93 -22.05
CA SER A 182 -4.62 6.23 -20.80
C SER A 182 -3.45 5.70 -19.98
N GLN A 183 -2.25 5.54 -20.59
CA GLN A 183 -1.05 5.07 -19.88
C GLN A 183 -0.24 6.21 -19.25
N ILE A 184 -0.47 7.46 -19.63
CA ILE A 184 0.33 8.60 -19.15
C ILE A 184 0.23 8.79 -17.63
N PRO A 185 -0.95 8.71 -16.98
CA PRO A 185 -1.04 8.79 -15.53
C PRO A 185 -0.26 7.68 -14.81
N TYR A 186 -0.28 6.45 -15.36
CA TYR A 186 0.54 5.36 -14.84
C TYR A 186 2.03 5.65 -14.95
N LEU A 187 2.50 6.18 -16.08
CA LEU A 187 3.90 6.59 -16.26
C LEU A 187 4.30 7.66 -15.23
N CYS A 188 3.45 8.66 -15.04
CA CYS A 188 3.65 9.70 -14.03
C CYS A 188 3.82 9.09 -12.64
N GLY A 189 2.90 8.24 -12.19
CA GLY A 189 2.96 7.63 -10.85
C GLY A 189 4.16 6.68 -10.66
N TYR A 190 4.36 5.75 -11.59
CA TYR A 190 5.43 4.74 -11.48
C TYR A 190 6.83 5.35 -11.61
N GLU A 191 7.07 6.23 -12.59
CA GLU A 191 8.40 6.86 -12.73
C GLU A 191 8.70 7.74 -11.52
N SER A 192 7.69 8.42 -10.97
CA SER A 192 7.88 9.24 -9.77
C SER A 192 8.30 8.39 -8.57
N GLN A 193 7.63 7.25 -8.34
CA GLN A 193 7.98 6.30 -7.28
C GLN A 193 9.39 5.72 -7.47
N ILE A 194 9.76 5.36 -8.69
CA ILE A 194 11.04 4.70 -8.98
C ILE A 194 12.21 5.68 -8.83
N THR A 195 12.04 6.92 -9.28
CA THR A 195 13.12 7.91 -9.32
C THR A 195 13.20 8.78 -8.07
N GLY A 196 12.16 8.79 -7.24
CA GLY A 196 12.04 9.65 -6.06
C GLY A 196 11.91 11.14 -6.41
N ARG A 197 11.42 11.46 -7.62
CA ARG A 197 11.24 12.83 -8.14
C ARG A 197 9.99 12.87 -9.00
N LEU A 198 9.29 14.00 -9.05
CA LEU A 198 8.13 14.12 -9.91
C LEU A 198 8.51 13.84 -11.37
N SER A 199 7.82 12.87 -11.98
CA SER A 199 8.02 12.48 -13.37
C SER A 199 7.61 13.60 -14.32
N PRO A 200 8.37 13.86 -15.41
CA PRO A 200 7.92 14.75 -16.47
C PRO A 200 6.61 14.32 -17.14
N TRP A 201 6.22 13.04 -17.05
CA TRP A 201 4.90 12.59 -17.53
C TRP A 201 3.75 13.20 -16.75
N CYS A 202 4.01 13.64 -15.51
CA CYS A 202 3.02 14.35 -14.70
C CYS A 202 2.68 15.73 -15.28
N ASP A 203 3.61 16.33 -16.03
CA ASP A 203 3.45 17.66 -16.63
C ASP A 203 2.71 17.64 -17.98
N ILE A 204 2.22 16.48 -18.39
CA ILE A 204 1.47 16.31 -19.63
C ILE A 204 -0.04 16.50 -19.38
N PHE A 205 -0.50 16.18 -18.17
CA PHE A 205 -1.90 16.24 -17.75
C PHE A 205 -2.12 17.47 -16.86
N THR A 206 -3.33 18.02 -16.90
CA THR A 206 -3.77 19.03 -15.92
C THR A 206 -4.39 18.37 -14.69
N ASP A 207 -4.57 19.11 -13.59
CA ASP A 207 -5.27 18.60 -12.40
C ASP A 207 -6.68 18.10 -12.74
N ASP A 208 -7.44 18.84 -13.55
CA ASP A 208 -8.77 18.42 -13.99
C ASP A 208 -8.73 17.08 -14.73
N GLU A 209 -7.73 16.85 -15.59
CA GLU A 209 -7.56 15.60 -16.34
C GLU A 209 -7.12 14.45 -15.43
N PHE A 210 -6.29 14.74 -14.42
CA PHE A 210 -5.96 13.79 -13.37
C PHE A 210 -7.17 13.41 -12.51
N LEU A 211 -8.05 14.36 -12.20
CA LEU A 211 -9.32 14.08 -11.51
C LEU A 211 -10.24 13.18 -12.35
N GLN A 212 -10.24 13.33 -13.67
CA GLN A 212 -10.96 12.38 -14.55
C GLN A 212 -10.34 10.97 -14.50
N TYR A 213 -9.01 10.88 -14.41
CA TYR A 213 -8.30 9.61 -14.25
C TYR A 213 -8.55 8.97 -12.87
N GLU A 214 -8.60 9.77 -11.80
CA GLU A 214 -8.98 9.30 -10.46
C GLU A 214 -10.37 8.66 -10.51
N TYR A 215 -11.35 9.34 -11.11
CA TYR A 215 -12.69 8.78 -11.26
C TYR A 215 -12.73 7.53 -12.14
N PHE A 216 -11.87 7.43 -13.16
CA PHE A 216 -11.68 6.18 -13.91
C PHE A 216 -11.23 5.03 -13.00
N GLN A 217 -10.29 5.29 -12.07
CA GLN A 217 -9.84 4.29 -11.10
C GLN A 217 -10.94 3.91 -10.10
N ASP A 218 -11.77 4.87 -9.67
CA ASP A 218 -12.93 4.60 -8.83
C ASP A 218 -13.92 3.65 -9.54
N LEU A 219 -14.26 3.93 -10.81
CA LEU A 219 -15.13 3.06 -11.60
C LEU A 219 -14.53 1.66 -11.78
N ARG A 220 -13.22 1.58 -12.05
CA ARG A 220 -12.48 0.31 -12.17
C ARG A 220 -12.65 -0.55 -10.92
N TYR A 221 -12.35 0.00 -9.73
CA TYR A 221 -12.43 -0.78 -8.50
C TYR A 221 -13.86 -1.02 -8.06
N TYR A 222 -14.74 -0.01 -8.14
CA TYR A 222 -16.14 -0.12 -7.72
C TYR A 222 -16.89 -1.21 -8.48
N TYR A 223 -16.73 -1.26 -9.81
CA TYR A 223 -17.41 -2.22 -10.69
C TYR A 223 -16.56 -3.45 -11.08
N GLY A 224 -15.29 -3.53 -10.65
CA GLY A 224 -14.42 -4.69 -10.87
C GLY A 224 -14.35 -5.64 -9.66
N VAL A 225 -14.09 -5.09 -8.47
CA VAL A 225 -13.93 -5.89 -7.23
C VAL A 225 -14.63 -5.33 -5.99
N GLY A 226 -15.29 -4.19 -6.14
CA GLY A 226 -15.93 -3.42 -5.08
C GLY A 226 -17.45 -3.57 -5.03
N PRO A 227 -18.17 -2.61 -4.43
CA PRO A 227 -19.60 -2.71 -4.12
C PRO A 227 -20.52 -2.87 -5.35
N GLY A 228 -20.07 -2.45 -6.53
CA GLY A 228 -20.81 -2.60 -7.79
C GLY A 228 -20.87 -4.03 -8.35
N THR A 229 -20.38 -5.03 -7.61
CA THR A 229 -20.25 -6.42 -8.08
C THR A 229 -20.93 -7.43 -7.14
N ASP A 230 -21.30 -8.61 -7.66
CA ASP A 230 -21.96 -9.65 -6.86
C ASP A 230 -20.96 -10.61 -6.17
N VAL A 231 -20.17 -11.35 -6.94
CA VAL A 231 -19.21 -12.33 -6.40
C VAL A 231 -17.91 -11.66 -5.91
N PRO A 232 -17.25 -10.77 -6.69
CA PRO A 232 -16.00 -10.15 -6.27
C PRO A 232 -16.10 -9.45 -4.91
N SER A 233 -17.13 -8.65 -4.69
CA SER A 233 -17.41 -7.92 -3.43
C SER A 233 -17.48 -8.79 -2.18
N LYS A 234 -17.71 -10.11 -2.32
CA LYS A 234 -17.90 -11.05 -1.21
C LYS A 234 -16.68 -11.94 -0.96
N MET A 235 -15.65 -11.87 -1.80
CA MET A 235 -14.58 -12.88 -1.78
C MET A 235 -13.84 -12.93 -0.45
N MET A 236 -13.71 -11.81 0.26
CA MET A 236 -13.02 -11.77 1.55
C MET A 236 -13.91 -12.10 2.77
N THR A 237 -15.17 -12.51 2.57
CA THR A 237 -16.06 -12.91 3.67
C THR A 237 -15.49 -14.01 4.57
N PRO A 238 -14.81 -15.07 4.07
CA PRO A 238 -14.21 -16.08 4.94
C PRO A 238 -13.11 -15.52 5.86
N TYR A 239 -12.27 -14.63 5.33
CA TYR A 239 -11.24 -13.93 6.11
C TYR A 239 -11.88 -13.01 7.15
N LEU A 240 -12.87 -12.21 6.74
CA LEU A 240 -13.59 -11.31 7.63
C LEU A 240 -14.29 -12.08 8.77
N GLY A 241 -14.97 -13.19 8.46
CA GLY A 241 -15.59 -14.04 9.48
C GLY A 241 -14.57 -14.57 10.48
N SER A 242 -13.44 -15.08 9.99
CA SER A 242 -12.35 -15.56 10.87
C SER A 242 -11.77 -14.46 11.75
N LEU A 243 -11.64 -13.24 11.21
CA LEU A 243 -11.18 -12.08 11.98
C LEU A 243 -12.20 -11.67 13.06
N MET A 244 -13.51 -11.71 12.75
CA MET A 244 -14.56 -11.38 13.71
C MET A 244 -14.68 -12.43 14.82
N ASP A 245 -14.59 -13.71 14.47
CA ASP A 245 -14.57 -14.81 15.44
C ASP A 245 -13.40 -14.63 16.42
N LEU A 246 -12.23 -14.27 15.90
CA LEU A 246 -11.04 -14.04 16.68
C LEU A 246 -11.15 -12.84 17.64
N PHE A 247 -11.78 -11.75 17.19
CA PHE A 247 -12.11 -10.64 18.10
C PHE A 247 -13.11 -11.06 19.18
N GLY A 248 -14.04 -11.96 18.86
CA GLY A 248 -14.97 -12.56 19.84
C GLY A 248 -14.28 -13.43 20.89
N GLU A 249 -13.24 -14.17 20.51
CA GLU A 249 -12.42 -14.98 21.44
C GLU A 249 -11.51 -14.13 22.34
N GLY A 250 -11.02 -12.99 21.83
CA GLY A 250 -10.18 -12.05 22.56
C GLY A 250 -8.67 -12.41 22.56
N PRO A 251 -7.82 -11.68 23.29
CA PRO A 251 -6.36 -11.69 23.09
C PRO A 251 -5.63 -12.91 23.66
N SER A 252 -6.34 -13.96 24.08
CA SER A 252 -5.77 -15.16 24.73
C SER A 252 -5.88 -16.41 23.86
N VAL A 253 -6.08 -16.24 22.55
CA VAL A 253 -6.18 -17.35 21.60
C VAL A 253 -4.82 -18.06 21.44
N THR A 254 -4.85 -19.38 21.54
CA THR A 254 -3.73 -20.24 21.19
C THR A 254 -3.90 -20.76 19.77
N GLY A 255 -3.03 -20.31 18.87
CA GLY A 255 -2.98 -20.77 17.49
C GLY A 255 -2.17 -22.07 17.34
N LYS A 256 -2.26 -22.67 16.14
CA LYS A 256 -1.43 -23.80 15.72
C LYS A 256 -0.66 -23.46 14.46
N ARG A 257 0.63 -23.75 14.45
CA ARG A 257 1.50 -23.63 13.26
C ARG A 257 1.27 -24.82 12.32
N ALA A 258 1.80 -24.70 11.11
CA ALA A 258 1.72 -25.76 10.09
C ALA A 258 2.42 -27.07 10.51
N ASP A 259 3.43 -27.01 11.39
CA ASP A 259 4.10 -28.17 11.96
C ASP A 259 3.35 -28.80 13.16
N GLY A 260 2.20 -28.23 13.53
CA GLY A 260 1.36 -28.68 14.65
C GLY A 260 1.75 -28.11 16.01
N SER A 261 2.84 -27.35 16.11
CA SER A 261 3.21 -26.66 17.35
C SER A 261 2.20 -25.56 17.69
N SER A 262 2.01 -25.30 18.98
CA SER A 262 1.11 -24.26 19.46
C SER A 262 1.88 -22.95 19.66
N PHE A 263 1.21 -21.83 19.41
CA PHE A 263 1.75 -20.49 19.67
C PHE A 263 0.65 -19.62 20.28
N GLN A 264 1.04 -18.62 21.07
CA GLN A 264 0.09 -17.61 21.51
C GLN A 264 -0.06 -16.57 20.42
N LEU A 265 -1.30 -16.33 20.00
CA LEU A 265 -1.57 -15.34 18.99
C LEU A 265 -1.18 -13.95 19.52
N PRO A 266 -0.43 -13.13 18.73
CA PRO A 266 -0.09 -11.79 19.15
C PRO A 266 -1.35 -10.92 19.27
N LYS A 267 -1.34 -9.97 20.22
CA LYS A 267 -2.40 -8.98 20.37
C LYS A 267 -2.49 -8.04 19.16
N LEU A 268 -1.38 -7.88 18.45
CA LEU A 268 -1.29 -7.14 17.20
C LEU A 268 -1.24 -8.12 16.03
N ILE A 269 -2.29 -8.14 15.22
CA ILE A 269 -2.41 -9.02 14.06
C ILE A 269 -2.18 -8.19 12.82
N MET A 270 -1.18 -8.56 12.03
CA MET A 270 -0.83 -7.84 10.80
C MET A 270 -0.87 -8.79 9.61
N SER A 271 -1.70 -8.45 8.63
CA SER A 271 -1.81 -9.18 7.37
C SER A 271 -1.45 -8.28 6.20
N PHE A 272 -0.61 -8.79 5.30
CA PHE A 272 -0.20 -8.12 4.08
C PHE A 272 -0.90 -8.79 2.89
N LEU A 273 -1.65 -7.99 2.14
CA LEU A 273 -2.56 -8.41 1.07
C LEU A 273 -2.30 -7.58 -0.21
N ASN A 274 -2.98 -7.91 -1.30
CA ASN A 274 -3.07 -7.02 -2.47
C ASN A 274 -4.25 -6.05 -2.32
N ASP A 275 -4.19 -4.97 -3.07
CA ASP A 275 -5.23 -3.96 -3.25
C ASP A 275 -6.61 -4.56 -3.59
N GLY A 276 -6.65 -5.55 -4.48
CA GLY A 276 -7.88 -6.27 -4.80
C GLY A 276 -8.53 -6.91 -3.56
N GLN A 277 -7.75 -7.63 -2.74
CA GLN A 277 -8.29 -8.22 -1.50
C GLN A 277 -8.65 -7.16 -0.45
N LEU A 278 -7.93 -6.04 -0.38
CA LEU A 278 -8.31 -4.95 0.52
C LEU A 278 -9.66 -4.34 0.12
N ASN A 279 -9.88 -4.06 -1.16
CA ASN A 279 -11.17 -3.58 -1.67
C ASN A 279 -12.31 -4.56 -1.37
N GLN A 280 -12.08 -5.85 -1.63
CA GLN A 280 -13.06 -6.90 -1.33
C GLN A 280 -13.34 -7.02 0.17
N LEU A 281 -12.33 -6.86 1.03
CA LEU A 281 -12.48 -6.92 2.48
C LEU A 281 -13.27 -5.73 3.03
N VAL A 282 -12.94 -4.52 2.61
CA VAL A 282 -13.66 -3.31 3.05
C VAL A 282 -15.10 -3.35 2.52
N THR A 283 -15.32 -3.81 1.29
CA THR A 283 -16.67 -4.00 0.74
C THR A 283 -17.45 -5.05 1.54
N ALA A 284 -16.88 -6.23 1.78
CA ALA A 284 -17.53 -7.30 2.54
C ALA A 284 -17.84 -6.92 3.99
N SER A 285 -17.15 -5.91 4.55
CA SER A 285 -17.41 -5.40 5.90
C SER A 285 -18.66 -4.53 6.01
N GLY A 286 -19.24 -4.10 4.89
CA GLY A 286 -20.43 -3.26 4.85
C GLY A 286 -20.15 -1.76 5.04
N VAL A 287 -18.88 -1.33 5.10
CA VAL A 287 -18.50 0.09 5.24
C VAL A 287 -19.06 0.96 4.10
N PHE A 288 -19.30 0.37 2.93
CA PHE A 288 -19.84 1.07 1.76
C PHE A 288 -21.27 0.66 1.39
N ASP A 289 -22.05 0.07 2.32
CA ASP A 289 -23.42 -0.38 2.02
C ASP A 289 -24.38 0.76 1.65
N ASP A 290 -24.14 1.95 2.21
CA ASP A 290 -24.91 3.17 1.92
C ASP A 290 -24.32 3.98 0.75
N GLN A 291 -23.26 3.49 0.09
CA GLN A 291 -22.67 4.15 -1.07
C GLN A 291 -23.58 3.96 -2.29
N GLU A 292 -24.11 5.07 -2.81
CA GLU A 292 -24.86 5.04 -4.06
C GLU A 292 -23.95 4.58 -5.23
N PRO A 293 -24.49 3.81 -6.20
CA PRO A 293 -23.74 3.39 -7.37
C PRO A 293 -23.06 4.56 -8.08
N LEU A 294 -21.76 4.40 -8.37
CA LEU A 294 -21.01 5.41 -9.10
C LEU A 294 -21.61 5.61 -10.49
N SER A 295 -22.01 6.84 -10.79
CA SER A 295 -22.66 7.21 -12.05
C SER A 295 -21.66 7.78 -13.04
N ILE A 296 -21.89 7.62 -14.34
CA ILE A 296 -21.10 8.35 -15.33
C ILE A 296 -21.73 9.74 -15.49
N PRO A 297 -21.00 10.83 -15.16
CA PRO A 297 -21.51 12.18 -15.37
C PRO A 297 -21.80 12.39 -16.86
N GLY A 298 -23.00 12.88 -17.16
CA GLY A 298 -23.43 13.26 -18.51
C GLY A 298 -23.16 14.72 -18.85
#